data_AF-A0A0V1LHU6-F1
#
_entry.id   AF-A0A0V1LHU6-F1
#
_cell.length_a   1.000
_cell.length_b   1.000
_cell.length_c   1.000
_cell.angle_alpha   90.00
_cell.angle_beta   90.00
_cell.angle_gamma   90.00
#
_symmetry.space_group_name_H-M   'P 1'
#
loop_
_entity.id
_entity.type
_entity.pdbx_description
1 polymer ?
#
loop_
_entity_poly.entity_id
_entity_poly.type
_entity_poly.pdbx_seq_one_letter_code
_entity_poly.pdbx_strand_id
1 'polypeptide(L)'
;MLMKSQSGKYGIKVWVAADVEHRYTYNYHGYAGKIYDHPEKKRQDFELIEDLLKHKLTLTRTLRKNKPWRQRAIRKTLYKCEVCRNDA
;
A
#
# COMPACT_ATOMS: atom_id res chain seq x y z
N MET A 1 -1.75 6.44 20.71
CA MET A 1 -2.52 5.34 20.07
C MET A 1 -2.02 3.99 20.61
N LEU A 2 -2.92 3.02 20.85
CA LEU A 2 -2.53 1.66 21.26
C LEU A 2 -2.14 0.81 20.02
N MET A 3 -0.96 0.20 20.04
CA MET A 3 -0.40 -0.66 19.00
C MET A 3 -0.09 -2.05 19.58
N LYS A 4 -1.00 -3.02 19.35
CA LYS A 4 -0.98 -4.33 20.02
C LYS A 4 0.28 -5.17 19.76
N SER A 5 0.87 -5.05 18.57
CA SER A 5 1.99 -5.89 18.12
C SER A 5 3.36 -5.22 18.26
N GLN A 6 3.45 -4.03 18.85
CA GLN A 6 4.71 -3.31 19.04
C GLN A 6 5.17 -3.40 20.49
N SER A 7 6.49 -3.38 20.70
CA SER A 7 7.10 -3.35 22.04
C SER A 7 6.64 -2.13 22.84
N GLY A 8 6.58 -0.96 22.20
CA GLY A 8 5.94 0.25 22.70
C GLY A 8 4.44 0.24 22.43
N LYS A 9 3.65 -0.39 23.31
CA LYS A 9 2.19 -0.53 23.12
C LYS A 9 1.48 0.82 23.00
N TYR A 10 1.97 1.86 23.67
CA TYR A 10 1.41 3.21 23.62
C TYR A 10 2.42 4.16 23.00
N GLY A 11 2.00 4.93 22.01
CA GLY A 11 2.86 5.92 21.39
C GLY A 11 2.15 6.82 20.39
N ILE A 12 2.93 7.75 19.85
CA ILE A 12 2.56 8.59 18.72
C ILE A 12 2.88 7.81 17.44
N LYS A 13 1.96 7.83 16.47
CA LYS A 13 2.14 7.14 15.20
C LYS A 13 2.50 8.15 14.11
N VAL A 14 3.50 7.83 13.31
CA VAL A 14 3.97 8.65 12.18
C VAL A 14 4.05 7.76 10.94
N TRP A 15 3.58 8.25 9.79
CA TRP A 15 3.83 7.66 8.49
C TRP A 15 5.06 8.31 7.88
N VAL A 16 5.94 7.51 7.27
CA VAL A 16 7.23 7.97 6.77
C VAL A 16 7.44 7.43 5.36
N ALA A 17 7.92 8.30 4.46
CA ALA A 17 8.45 7.93 3.16
C ALA A 17 9.97 8.05 3.24
N ALA A 18 10.66 6.93 3.08
CA ALA A 18 12.10 6.85 3.18
C ALA A 18 12.69 6.15 1.95
N ASP A 19 13.89 6.57 1.58
CA ASP A 19 14.71 5.89 0.60
C ASP A 19 15.25 4.57 1.16
N VAL A 20 15.38 3.57 0.27
CA VAL A 20 15.79 2.22 0.63
C VAL A 20 17.30 2.14 0.83
N GLU A 21 18.08 2.79 -0.04
CA GLU A 21 19.53 2.66 -0.06
C GLU A 21 20.17 3.50 1.05
N HIS A 22 19.84 4.78 1.11
CA HIS A 22 20.47 5.71 2.05
C HIS A 22 19.76 5.79 3.41
N ARG A 23 18.64 5.08 3.58
CA ARG A 23 17.77 5.16 4.78
C ARG A 23 17.35 6.61 5.10
N TYR A 24 17.36 7.47 4.09
CA TYR A 24 17.05 8.87 4.23
C TYR A 24 15.54 9.07 4.25
N THR A 25 15.04 9.82 5.23
CA THR A 25 13.62 10.14 5.32
C THR A 25 13.32 11.37 4.48
N TYR A 26 12.56 11.19 3.40
CA TYR A 26 12.19 12.28 2.50
C TYR A 26 10.98 13.07 3.02
N ASN A 27 9.99 12.37 3.58
CA ASN A 27 8.76 13.00 4.06
C ASN A 27 8.15 12.21 5.22
N TYR A 28 7.38 12.88 6.08
CA TYR A 28 6.67 12.28 7.19
C TYR A 28 5.31 12.95 7.42
N HIS A 29 4.37 12.20 7.98
CA HIS A 29 3.06 12.68 8.36
C HIS A 29 2.62 12.09 9.70
N GLY A 30 2.31 12.96 10.67
CA GLY A 30 1.84 12.54 11.99
C GLY A 30 0.38 12.07 11.94
N TYR A 31 0.09 10.91 12.53
CA TYR A 31 -1.28 10.42 12.65
C TYR A 31 -1.97 11.10 13.84
N ALA A 32 -2.85 12.05 13.56
CA ALA A 32 -3.58 12.82 14.57
C ALA A 32 -4.86 12.13 15.11
N GLY A 33 -5.18 10.93 14.64
CA GLY A 33 -6.43 10.24 14.99
C GLY A 33 -7.53 10.46 13.95
N LYS A 34 -8.78 10.15 14.32
CA LYS A 34 -9.94 10.42 13.47
C LYS A 34 -10.46 11.81 13.78
N ILE A 35 -10.28 12.73 12.86
CA ILE A 35 -10.89 14.06 12.91
C ILE A 35 -12.26 13.92 12.24
N TYR A 36 -13.34 14.25 12.95
CA TYR A 36 -14.72 14.05 12.45
C TYR A 36 -15.03 14.93 11.23
N ASP A 37 -14.41 16.11 11.13
CA ASP A 37 -14.62 17.05 10.02
C ASP A 37 -13.89 16.70 8.71
N HIS A 38 -12.90 15.81 8.76
CA HIS A 38 -12.14 15.39 7.58
C HIS A 38 -12.17 13.87 7.43
N PRO A 39 -13.20 13.32 6.78
CA PRO A 39 -13.24 11.89 6.50
C PRO A 39 -12.02 11.52 5.65
N GLU A 40 -11.12 10.70 6.22
CA GLU A 40 -10.02 10.11 5.47
C GLU A 40 -10.60 9.40 4.24
N LYS A 41 -10.21 9.85 3.04
CA LYS A 41 -10.58 9.17 1.80
C LYS A 41 -9.90 7.80 1.80
N LYS A 42 -10.63 6.77 2.21
CA LYS A 42 -10.19 5.37 2.11
C LYS A 42 -10.13 4.98 0.63
N ARG A 43 -9.05 5.35 -0.05
CA ARG A 43 -8.79 4.87 -1.41
C ARG A 43 -8.60 3.35 -1.36
N GLN A 44 -9.32 2.65 -2.22
CA GLN A 44 -9.11 1.21 -2.36
C GLN A 44 -7.71 0.97 -2.96
N ASP A 45 -7.12 -0.20 -2.69
CA ASP A 45 -5.73 -0.47 -3.07
C ASP A 45 -5.50 -0.35 -4.59
N PHE A 46 -6.52 -0.66 -5.40
CA PHE A 46 -6.47 -0.55 -6.87
C PHE A 46 -6.55 0.89 -7.36
N GLU A 47 -7.48 1.69 -6.83
CA GLU A 47 -7.60 3.12 -7.16
C GLU A 47 -6.30 3.87 -6.86
N LEU A 48 -5.63 3.52 -5.75
CA LEU A 48 -4.34 4.10 -5.40
C LEU A 48 -3.28 3.78 -6.47
N ILE A 49 -3.25 2.55 -7.00
CA ILE A 49 -2.27 2.17 -8.02
C ILE A 49 -2.52 2.95 -9.31
N GLU A 50 -3.78 3.07 -9.74
CA GLU A 50 -4.12 3.84 -10.95
C GLU A 50 -3.77 5.32 -10.80
N ASP A 51 -4.02 5.92 -9.64
CA ASP A 51 -3.64 7.30 -9.38
C ASP A 51 -2.11 7.49 -9.34
N LEU A 52 -1.36 6.55 -8.76
CA LEU A 52 0.11 6.62 -8.75
C LEU A 52 0.69 6.53 -10.17
N LEU A 53 0.11 5.69 -11.04
CA LEU A 53 0.55 5.57 -12.42
C LEU A 53 0.38 6.86 -13.21
N LYS A 54 -0.68 7.64 -12.96
CA LYS A 54 -0.85 9.00 -13.54
C LYS A 54 0.30 9.94 -13.17
N HIS A 55 0.91 9.72 -12.01
CA HIS A 55 2.05 10.49 -11.51
C HIS A 55 3.41 9.81 -11.76
N LYS A 56 3.48 8.82 -12.67
CA LYS A 56 4.72 8.08 -13.00
C LYS A 56 5.35 7.35 -11.80
N LEU A 57 4.53 6.98 -10.82
CA LEU A 57 4.95 6.20 -9.66
C LEU A 57 4.42 4.76 -9.76
N THR A 58 5.25 3.81 -9.36
CA THR A 58 4.90 2.38 -9.29
C THR A 58 4.88 1.91 -7.84
N LEU A 59 4.05 0.92 -7.53
CA LEU A 59 3.92 0.39 -6.17
C LEU A 59 3.99 -1.14 -6.15
N THR A 60 5.00 -1.67 -5.46
CA THR A 60 5.14 -3.11 -5.20
C THR A 60 4.87 -3.37 -3.71
N ARG A 61 3.83 -4.15 -3.39
CA ARG A 61 3.44 -4.48 -2.01
C ARG A 61 2.79 -5.85 -1.89
N THR A 62 2.81 -6.40 -0.68
CA THR A 62 1.99 -7.56 -0.33
C THR A 62 0.53 -7.17 -0.15
N LEU A 63 -0.40 -7.99 -0.65
CA LEU A 63 -1.85 -7.78 -0.50
C LEU A 63 -2.44 -8.71 0.56
N ARG A 64 -3.40 -8.21 1.36
CA ARG A 64 -4.15 -9.04 2.32
C ARG A 64 -5.03 -10.05 1.61
N LYS A 65 -5.14 -11.26 2.18
CA LYS A 65 -5.89 -12.36 1.57
C LYS A 65 -7.39 -12.09 1.42
N ASN A 66 -8.00 -11.36 2.36
CA ASN A 66 -9.45 -11.14 2.44
C ASN A 66 -9.97 -9.99 1.56
N LYS A 67 -9.22 -9.54 0.55
CA LYS A 67 -9.68 -8.46 -0.34
C LYS A 67 -10.64 -9.03 -1.39
N PRO A 68 -11.85 -8.47 -1.56
CA PRO A 68 -12.90 -9.06 -2.40
C PRO A 68 -12.50 -9.14 -3.88
N TRP A 69 -11.74 -8.17 -4.39
CA TRP A 69 -11.25 -8.16 -5.78
C TRP A 69 -10.06 -9.09 -6.04
N ARG A 70 -9.43 -9.66 -5.00
CA ARG A 70 -8.21 -10.48 -5.13
C ARG A 70 -8.43 -11.72 -6.00
N GLN A 71 -9.61 -12.34 -5.91
CA GLN A 71 -9.94 -13.53 -6.70
C GLN A 71 -9.98 -13.21 -8.21
N ARG A 72 -10.43 -12.01 -8.59
CA ARG A 72 -10.53 -11.57 -9.99
C ARG A 72 -9.16 -11.24 -10.59
N ALA A 73 -8.26 -10.67 -9.79
CA ALA A 73 -6.92 -10.30 -10.23
C ALA A 73 -5.98 -11.51 -10.37
N ILE A 74 -5.95 -12.41 -9.38
CA ILE A 74 -5.05 -13.59 -9.39
C ILE A 74 -5.40 -14.54 -10.55
N ARG A 75 -6.70 -14.74 -10.84
CA ARG A 75 -7.13 -15.51 -12.01
C ARG A 75 -6.55 -14.91 -13.29
N LYS A 76 -6.69 -13.59 -13.52
CA LYS A 76 -6.19 -12.93 -14.74
C LYS A 76 -4.65 -12.99 -14.94
N THR A 77 -3.85 -12.94 -13.87
CA THR A 77 -2.38 -13.02 -13.98
C THR A 77 -1.85 -14.40 -14.33
N LEU A 78 -2.56 -15.49 -13.96
CA LEU A 78 -2.15 -16.84 -14.39
C LEU A 78 -2.27 -17.01 -15.91
N TYR A 79 -3.33 -16.48 -16.53
CA TYR A 79 -3.50 -16.58 -17.99
C TYR A 79 -2.57 -15.67 -18.80
N LYS A 80 -2.03 -14.58 -18.20
CA LYS A 80 -1.10 -13.69 -18.91
C LYS A 80 0.36 -14.16 -18.83
N CYS A 81 0.71 -14.95 -17.82
CA CYS A 81 2.06 -15.48 -17.65
C CYS A 81 2.31 -16.80 -18.41
N GLU A 82 1.27 -17.49 -18.89
CA GLU A 82 1.44 -18.68 -19.72
C GLU A 82 1.88 -18.35 -21.15
N VAL A 83 1.52 -17.18 -21.69
CA VAL A 83 1.89 -16.79 -23.06
C VAL A 83 3.36 -16.38 -23.17
N CYS A 84 3.98 -15.85 -22.11
CA CYS A 84 5.40 -15.44 -22.13
C CYS A 84 6.39 -16.59 -21.84
N ARG A 85 5.92 -17.84 -21.73
CA ARG A 85 6.80 -19.00 -21.51
C ARG A 85 7.10 -19.83 -22.76
N ASN A 86 6.44 -19.57 -23.89
CA ASN A 86 6.60 -20.38 -25.11
C ASN A 86 7.48 -19.73 -26.19
N ASP A 87 8.07 -18.56 -25.94
CA ASP A 87 8.97 -17.87 -26.88
C ASP A 87 10.40 -17.77 -26.32
N ALA A 88 10.97 -18.91 -25.89
CA ALA A 88 12.38 -19.06 -25.54
C ALA A 88 12.94 -20.35 -26.14
#